data_AF-A0A0F9W4U1-F1
#
_entry.id   AF-A0A0F9W4U1-F1
#
_cell.length_a   1.000
_cell.length_b   1.000
_cell.length_c   1.000
_cell.angle_alpha   90.00
_cell.angle_beta   90.00
_cell.angle_gamma   90.00
#
_symmetry.space_group_name_H-M   'P 1'
#
loop_
_entity.id
_entity.type
_entity.pdbx_description
1 polymer ?
#
loop_
_entity_poly.entity_id
_entity_poly.type
_entity_poly.pdbx_seq_one_letter_code
_entity_poly.pdbx_strand_id
1 'polypeptide(L)'
;MKTCTFNDIKYHLILDSLDGNCDTDTKFWIIIERDLSKRVGLETSIHEALHACSWGTSEEKVTKTAKDIARFLWGLGYRKVK
;
A
#
# COMPACT_ATOMS: atom_id res chain seq x y z
N MET A 1 -6.79 -13.77 -8.77
CA MET A 1 -7.00 -12.56 -7.95
C MET A 1 -6.09 -12.65 -6.72
N LYS A 2 -5.27 -11.63 -6.44
CA LYS A 2 -4.32 -11.67 -5.30
C LYS A 2 -5.01 -11.15 -4.03
N THR A 3 -4.60 -11.68 -2.88
CA THR A 3 -5.14 -11.26 -1.58
C THR A 3 -4.03 -11.14 -0.54
N CYS A 4 -4.26 -10.31 0.47
CA CYS A 4 -3.39 -10.12 1.62
C CYS A 4 -4.25 -10.03 2.89
N THR A 5 -3.72 -10.42 4.05
CA THR A 5 -4.41 -10.27 5.34
C THR A 5 -3.67 -9.25 6.18
N PHE A 6 -4.40 -8.26 6.70
CA PHE A 6 -3.93 -7.29 7.69
C PHE A 6 -4.91 -7.30 8.86
N ASN A 7 -4.41 -7.41 10.10
CA ASN A 7 -5.23 -7.50 11.32
C ASN A 7 -6.41 -8.49 11.21
N ASP A 8 -6.14 -9.70 10.72
CA ASP A 8 -7.14 -10.76 10.50
C ASP A 8 -8.24 -10.45 9.47
N ILE A 9 -8.17 -9.30 8.79
CA ILE A 9 -9.06 -8.91 7.71
C ILE A 9 -8.41 -9.22 6.36
N LYS A 10 -9.14 -9.94 5.52
CA LYS A 10 -8.67 -10.32 4.17
C LYS A 10 -9.03 -9.24 3.16
N TYR A 11 -8.01 -8.70 2.49
CA TYR A 11 -8.14 -7.70 1.44
C TYR A 11 -7.92 -8.30 0.05
N HIS A 12 -8.71 -7.82 -0.90
CA HIS A 12 -8.52 -8.08 -2.33
C HIS A 12 -7.57 -7.05 -2.93
N LEU A 13 -6.46 -7.53 -3.51
CA LEU A 13 -5.47 -6.66 -4.14
C LEU A 13 -5.82 -6.44 -5.62
N ILE A 14 -5.99 -5.19 -5.98
CA ILE A 14 -6.34 -4.75 -7.33
C ILE A 14 -5.20 -3.86 -7.84
N LEU A 15 -4.71 -4.18 -9.04
CA LEU A 15 -3.70 -3.40 -9.74
C LEU A 15 -4.38 -2.84 -10.97
N ASP A 16 -4.95 -1.64 -10.86
CA ASP A 16 -5.80 -1.03 -11.88
C ASP A 16 -5.70 0.51 -11.84
N SER A 17 -6.28 1.20 -12.82
CA SER A 17 -6.13 2.64 -13.14
C SER A 17 -6.87 3.62 -12.19
N LEU A 18 -6.82 3.41 -10.88
CA LEU A 18 -7.45 4.27 -9.87
C LEU A 18 -6.42 4.74 -8.84
N ASP A 19 -6.29 6.07 -8.64
CA ASP A 19 -5.34 6.65 -7.68
C ASP A 19 -5.50 5.93 -6.34
N GLY A 20 -4.38 5.45 -5.78
CA GLY A 20 -4.32 4.44 -4.71
C GLY A 20 -5.42 4.57 -3.64
N ASN A 21 -6.05 3.44 -3.29
CA ASN A 21 -7.21 3.44 -2.40
C ASN A 21 -7.29 2.16 -1.58
N CYS A 22 -7.44 2.31 -0.27
CA CYS A 22 -7.77 1.24 0.66
C CYS A 22 -9.19 1.47 1.20
N ASP A 23 -10.05 0.45 1.10
CA ASP A 23 -11.39 0.46 1.72
C ASP A 23 -11.42 -0.64 2.78
N THR A 24 -11.59 -0.23 4.03
CA THR A 24 -11.58 -1.12 5.20
C THR A 24 -12.96 -1.36 5.80
N ASP A 25 -14.00 -0.70 5.29
CA ASP A 25 -15.34 -0.69 5.92
C ASP A 25 -16.38 -1.45 5.10
N THR A 26 -16.25 -1.49 3.77
CA THR A 26 -17.29 -2.05 2.89
C THR A 26 -16.76 -3.09 1.91
N LYS A 27 -15.70 -2.76 1.17
CA LYS A 27 -15.24 -3.57 0.04
C LYS A 27 -14.06 -4.46 0.35
N PHE A 28 -13.29 -4.13 1.40
CA PHE A 28 -12.08 -4.85 1.78
C PHE A 28 -11.14 -5.04 0.59
N TRP A 29 -10.83 -3.94 -0.11
CA TRP A 29 -9.92 -3.93 -1.25
C TRP A 29 -8.74 -2.97 -1.01
N ILE A 30 -7.63 -3.24 -1.69
CA ILE A 30 -6.48 -2.35 -1.79
C ILE A 30 -6.16 -2.19 -3.27
N ILE A 31 -6.21 -0.96 -3.75
CA ILE A 31 -5.92 -0.58 -5.13
C ILE A 31 -4.56 0.11 -5.16
N ILE A 32 -3.65 -0.37 -6.03
CA ILE A 32 -2.34 0.25 -6.22
C ILE A 32 -2.13 0.57 -7.71
N GLU A 33 -2.16 1.86 -8.05
CA GLU A 33 -2.02 2.39 -9.42
C GLU A 33 -0.65 3.02 -9.68
N ARG A 34 0.41 2.41 -9.17
CA ARG A 34 1.75 2.92 -9.44
C ARG A 34 2.59 1.78 -9.97
N ASP A 35 3.50 2.11 -10.88
CA ASP A 35 4.48 1.16 -11.37
C ASP A 35 5.28 0.65 -10.17
N LEU A 36 4.97 -0.58 -9.76
CA LEU A 36 5.53 -1.23 -8.59
C LEU A 36 7.04 -1.50 -8.74
N SER A 37 7.57 -1.40 -9.96
CA SER A 37 9.01 -1.44 -10.20
C SER A 37 9.72 -0.13 -9.84
N LYS A 38 8.97 0.96 -9.59
CA LYS A 38 9.48 2.28 -9.19
C LYS A 38 9.27 2.53 -7.70
N ARG A 39 10.05 3.46 -7.13
CA ARG A 39 9.99 3.81 -5.70
C ARG A 39 8.62 4.29 -5.27
N VAL A 40 7.98 5.07 -6.15
CA VAL A 40 6.61 5.54 -5.94
C VAL A 40 5.61 4.39 -5.81
N GLY A 41 5.78 3.29 -6.55
CA GLY A 41 4.92 2.12 -6.42
C GLY A 41 5.12 1.37 -5.11
N LEU A 42 6.38 1.27 -4.63
CA LEU A 42 6.66 0.73 -3.30
C LEU A 42 6.05 1.62 -2.20
N GLU A 43 6.20 2.94 -2.31
CA GLU A 43 5.63 3.92 -1.39
C GLU A 43 4.10 3.81 -1.30
N THR A 44 3.40 3.81 -2.44
CA THR A 44 1.94 3.62 -2.48
C THR A 44 1.53 2.27 -1.89
N SER A 45 2.26 1.19 -2.18
CA SER A 45 1.95 -0.13 -1.61
C SER A 45 2.02 -0.13 -0.07
N ILE A 46 3.01 0.55 0.49
CA ILE A 46 3.17 0.68 1.94
C ILE A 46 2.08 1.59 2.51
N HIS A 47 1.76 2.69 1.82
CA HIS A 47 0.70 3.63 2.20
C HIS A 47 -0.65 2.91 2.36
N GLU A 48 -1.09 2.15 1.35
CA GLU A 48 -2.36 1.42 1.44
C GLU A 48 -2.33 0.31 2.50
N ALA A 49 -1.18 -0.37 2.65
CA ALA A 49 -1.02 -1.39 3.69
C ALA A 49 -1.13 -0.78 5.10
N LEU A 50 -0.63 0.44 5.31
CA LEU A 50 -0.76 1.14 6.58
C LEU A 50 -2.22 1.51 6.88
N HIS A 51 -3.00 1.91 5.87
CA HIS A 51 -4.45 2.11 6.04
C HIS A 51 -5.17 0.81 6.40
N ALA A 52 -4.82 -0.30 5.75
CA ALA A 52 -5.38 -1.62 6.09
C ALA A 52 -5.01 -2.06 7.51
N CYS A 53 -3.80 -1.75 7.98
CA CYS A 53 -3.34 -2.04 9.34
C CYS A 53 -3.91 -1.09 10.40
N SER A 54 -4.26 0.14 10.07
CA SER A 54 -4.67 1.13 11.07
C SER A 54 -5.44 2.28 10.42
N TRP A 55 -6.68 1.99 10.04
CA TRP A 55 -7.57 2.91 9.32
C TRP A 55 -7.70 4.28 9.98
N GLY A 56 -7.78 4.34 11.31
CA GLY A 56 -7.92 5.58 12.08
C GLY A 56 -6.65 6.45 12.15
N THR A 57 -5.55 6.03 11.53
CA THR A 57 -4.32 6.83 11.49
C THR A 57 -4.49 8.00 10.52
N SER A 58 -4.04 9.20 10.90
CA SER A 58 -4.15 10.36 10.03
C SER A 58 -3.38 10.20 8.73
N GLU A 59 -3.95 10.70 7.64
CA GLU A 59 -3.36 10.73 6.30
C GLU A 59 -1.92 11.28 6.30
N GLU A 60 -1.68 12.38 7.02
CA GLU A 60 -0.33 12.96 7.15
C GLU A 60 0.68 11.97 7.75
N LYS A 61 0.27 11.23 8.80
CA LYS A 61 1.14 10.27 9.47
C LYS A 61 1.36 9.03 8.61
N VAL A 62 0.32 8.53 7.93
CA VAL A 62 0.44 7.43 6.97
C VAL A 62 1.40 7.82 5.83
N THR A 63 1.18 8.97 5.21
CA THR A 63 2.01 9.47 4.10
C THR A 63 3.48 9.65 4.51
N LYS A 64 3.77 10.25 5.67
CA LYS A 64 5.17 10.39 6.15
C LYS A 64 5.80 9.02 6.42
N THR A 65 5.08 8.14 7.12
CA THR A 65 5.57 6.80 7.46
C THR A 65 5.85 5.97 6.22
N ALA A 66 4.95 6.00 5.23
CA ALA A 66 5.13 5.29 3.97
C ALA A 66 6.37 5.78 3.21
N LYS A 67 6.59 7.10 3.13
CA LYS A 67 7.78 7.69 2.50
C LYS A 67 9.08 7.23 3.15
N ASP A 68 9.14 7.23 4.47
CA ASP A 68 10.33 6.86 5.22
C ASP A 68 10.66 5.36 5.05
N ILE A 69 9.65 4.49 5.19
CA ILE A 69 9.82 3.05 4.97
C ILE A 69 10.20 2.76 3.52
N ALA A 70 9.54 3.39 2.55
CA ALA A 70 9.85 3.21 1.13
C ALA A 70 11.28 3.64 0.81
N ARG A 71 11.76 4.77 1.34
CA ARG A 71 13.15 5.22 1.18
C ARG A 71 14.13 4.21 1.78
N PHE A 72 13.86 3.72 2.98
CA PHE A 72 14.70 2.73 3.66
C PHE A 72 14.80 1.42 2.85
N LEU A 73 13.67 0.79 2.54
CA LEU A 73 13.63 -0.45 1.76
C LEU A 73 14.20 -0.25 0.35
N TRP A 74 13.96 0.93 -0.24
CA TRP A 74 14.52 1.23 -1.54
C TRP A 74 16.05 1.29 -1.49
N GLY A 75 16.63 1.90 -0.45
CA GLY A 75 18.07 1.92 -0.20
C GLY A 75 18.67 0.52 -0.02
N LEU A 76 17.93 -0.41 0.58
CA LEU A 76 18.31 -1.83 0.71
C LEU A 76 18.19 -2.64 -0.59
N GLY A 77 17.66 -2.05 -1.67
CA GLY A 77 17.50 -2.72 -2.96
C GLY A 77 16.16 -3.44 -3.18
N TYR A 78 15.16 -3.27 -2.30
CA TYR A 78 13.84 -3.88 -2.50
C TYR A 78 13.11 -3.27 -3.69
N ARG A 79 12.81 -4.09 -4.70
CA ARG A 79 12.09 -3.71 -5.92
C ARG A 79 11.11 -4.82 -6.28
N LYS A 80 9.98 -4.47 -6.89
CA LYS A 80 9.24 -5.49 -7.64
C LYS A 80 9.98 -5.78 -8.93
N VAL A 81 10.42 -7.02 -9.09
CA VAL A 81 10.91 -7.55 -10.36
C VAL A 81 9.70 -7.95 -11.21
N LYS A 82 9.74 -7.64 -12.51
CA LYS A 82 8.68 -8.04 -13.45
C LYS A 82 8.69 -9.54 -13.69
#